data_AF-A0A3Q0RIZ5-F1
#
_entry.id   AF-A0A3Q0RIZ5-F1
#
_cell.length_a   1.000
_cell.length_b   1.000
_cell.length_c   1.000
_cell.angle_alpha   90.00
_cell.angle_beta   90.00
_cell.angle_gamma   90.00
#
_symmetry.space_group_name_H-M   'P 1'
#
loop_
_entity.id
_entity.type
_entity.pdbx_description
1 polymer ?
#
loop_
_entity_poly.entity_id
_entity_poly.type
_entity_poly.pdbx_seq_one_letter_code
_entity_poly.pdbx_strand_id
1 'polypeptide(L)' 'KPKIKRLLRLNVDDRRKEYRRQDFISLDKIPTWREENRCKRGRQNIQAISRLSDKVSLYKGDITVLEVDAIVNAGRHSVL' A
#
# COMPACT_ATOMS: atom_id res chain seq x y z
N LYS A 1 -8.02 21.27 10.58
CA LYS A 1 -8.81 21.50 9.34
C LYS A 1 -10.11 20.68 9.38
N PRO A 2 -11.30 21.27 9.21
CA PRO A 2 -12.59 20.58 9.34
C PRO A 2 -12.76 19.38 8.40
N LYS A 3 -12.29 19.50 7.15
CA LYS A 3 -12.34 18.44 6.13
C LYS A 3 -11.64 17.15 6.56
N ILE A 4 -10.46 17.25 7.15
CA ILE A 4 -9.66 16.09 7.59
C ILE A 4 -10.41 15.31 8.69
N LYS A 5 -10.95 16.01 9.69
CA LYS A 5 -11.72 15.40 10.79
C LYS A 5 -12.95 14.64 10.28
N ARG A 6 -13.60 15.13 9.22
CA ARG A 6 -14.74 14.46 8.58
C ARG A 6 -14.31 13.18 7.86
N LEU A 7 -13.26 13.25 7.03
CA LEU A 7 -12.79 12.11 6.24
C LEU A 7 -12.33 10.93 7.11
N LEU A 8 -11.72 11.20 8.27
CA LEU A 8 -11.31 10.16 9.23
C LEU A 8 -12.47 9.41 9.89
N ARG A 9 -13.70 9.94 9.83
CA ARG A 9 -14.90 9.32 10.41
C ARG A 9 -15.70 8.50 9.40
N LEU A 10 -15.39 8.61 8.11
CA LEU A 10 -16.07 7.87 7.06
C LEU A 10 -15.55 6.42 7.01
N ASN A 11 -16.45 5.49 6.72
CA ASN A 11 -16.07 4.13 6.34
C ASN A 11 -15.40 4.15 4.94
N VAL A 12 -14.83 3.01 4.53
CA VAL A 12 -14.10 2.89 3.27
C VAL A 12 -15.01 3.15 2.06
N ASP A 13 -16.26 2.67 2.06
CA ASP A 13 -17.17 2.82 0.93
C ASP A 13 -17.61 4.27 0.70
N ASP A 14 -17.86 5.01 1.78
CA ASP A 14 -18.16 6.44 1.72
C ASP A 14 -16.93 7.25 1.30
N ARG A 15 -15.72 6.85 1.73
CA ARG A 15 -14.47 7.46 1.27
C ARG A 15 -14.28 7.30 -0.24
N ARG A 16 -14.57 6.11 -0.80
CA ARG A 16 -14.44 5.81 -2.24
C ARG A 16 -15.28 6.71 -3.14
N LYS A 17 -16.47 7.13 -2.66
CA LYS A 17 -17.33 8.10 -3.39
C LYS A 17 -16.68 9.47 -3.57
N GLU A 18 -15.74 9.82 -2.69
CA GLU A 18 -15.05 11.12 -2.70
C GLU A 18 -13.62 11.06 -3.25
N TYR A 19 -13.14 9.88 -3.68
CA TYR A 19 -11.82 9.78 -4.28
C TYR A 19 -11.76 10.57 -5.58
N ARG A 20 -10.59 11.21 -5.82
CA ARG A 20 -10.35 11.97 -7.05
C ARG A 20 -10.35 11.04 -8.28
N ARG A 21 -9.97 9.79 -8.10
CA ARG A 21 -9.99 8.76 -9.15
C ARG A 21 -10.68 7.50 -8.62
N GLN A 22 -11.30 6.74 -9.51
CA GLN A 22 -12.06 5.52 -9.19
C GLN A 22 -11.25 4.23 -9.46
N ASP A 23 -10.05 4.33 -10.01
CA ASP A 23 -9.14 3.24 -10.36
C ASP A 23 -8.18 2.86 -9.20
N PHE A 24 -8.66 2.88 -7.96
CA PHE A 24 -7.85 2.56 -6.79
C PHE A 24 -7.50 1.07 -6.68
N ILE A 25 -6.34 0.79 -6.10
CA ILE A 25 -5.85 -0.57 -5.81
C ILE A 25 -5.93 -0.80 -4.30
N SER A 26 -6.86 -1.66 -3.88
CA SER A 26 -6.98 -2.09 -2.48
C SER A 26 -5.81 -2.97 -2.06
N LEU A 27 -5.45 -2.90 -0.77
CA LEU A 27 -4.28 -3.59 -0.20
C LEU A 27 -4.28 -5.10 -0.44
N ASP A 28 -5.46 -5.74 -0.45
CA ASP A 28 -5.66 -7.17 -0.73
C ASP A 28 -5.24 -7.59 -2.14
N LYS A 29 -5.19 -6.65 -3.09
CA LYS A 29 -4.76 -6.92 -4.47
C LYS A 29 -3.25 -6.82 -4.64
N ILE A 30 -2.51 -6.38 -3.62
CA ILE A 30 -1.07 -6.24 -3.66
C ILE A 30 -0.44 -7.54 -3.13
N PRO A 31 0.22 -8.35 -3.97
CA PRO A 31 0.82 -9.59 -3.50
C PRO A 31 1.95 -9.29 -2.53
N THR A 32 2.08 -10.12 -1.51
CA THR A 32 3.25 -10.12 -0.61
C THR A 32 4.48 -10.60 -1.35
N TRP A 33 5.67 -10.23 -0.85
CA TRP A 33 6.94 -10.72 -1.36
C TRP A 33 7.01 -12.24 -1.35
N ARG A 34 6.41 -12.89 -0.35
CA ARG A 34 6.30 -14.35 -0.32
C ARG A 34 5.52 -14.85 -1.53
N GLU A 35 4.33 -14.32 -1.78
CA GLU A 35 3.43 -14.76 -2.85
C GLU A 35 4.07 -14.58 -4.23
N GLU A 36 4.70 -13.43 -4.47
CA GLU A 36 5.39 -13.12 -5.74
C GLU A 36 6.59 -14.06 -5.99
N ASN A 37 7.30 -14.48 -4.94
CA ASN A 37 8.50 -15.31 -5.06
C ASN A 37 8.27 -16.81 -4.83
N ARG A 38 7.01 -17.27 -4.68
CA ARG A 38 6.70 -18.70 -4.45
C ARG A 38 7.30 -19.64 -5.51
N CYS A 39 7.40 -19.19 -6.76
CA CYS A 39 7.88 -19.97 -7.92
C CYS A 39 9.39 -19.86 -8.20
N LYS A 40 10.11 -18.91 -7.63
CA LYS A 40 11.55 -18.66 -7.91
C LYS A 40 12.51 -19.36 -6.95
N ARG A 41 12.00 -20.27 -6.09
CA ARG A 41 12.80 -20.95 -5.06
C ARG A 41 13.68 -22.06 -5.65
N GLY A 42 14.66 -21.67 -6.46
CA GLY A 42 15.91 -22.41 -6.59
C GLY A 42 16.80 -22.07 -5.39
N ARG A 43 17.01 -23.06 -4.51
CA ARG A 43 18.04 -23.16 -3.45
C ARG A 43 18.73 -21.83 -3.07
N GLN A 44 18.02 -20.91 -2.42
CA GLN A 44 18.68 -19.87 -1.63
C GLN A 44 18.11 -19.86 -0.22
N ASN A 45 19.00 -19.56 0.71
CA ASN A 45 18.95 -19.84 2.14
C ASN A 45 17.94 -18.92 2.86
N ILE A 46 16.63 -19.16 2.65
CA ILE A 46 15.53 -18.31 3.16
C ILE A 46 14.77 -19.04 4.29
N GLN A 47 15.46 -19.61 5.27
CA GLN A 47 14.79 -20.08 6.49
C GLN A 47 14.57 -18.94 7.50
N ALA A 48 15.35 -17.85 7.42
CA ALA A 48 15.24 -16.72 8.35
C ALA A 48 14.28 -15.58 7.93
N ILE A 49 13.90 -15.47 6.64
CA ILE A 49 13.01 -14.40 6.11
C ILE A 49 11.51 -14.80 6.18
N SER A 50 11.19 -15.83 6.95
CA SER A 50 9.90 -16.51 6.89
C SER A 50 8.73 -15.79 7.60
N ARG A 51 8.89 -14.56 8.10
CA ARG A 51 7.75 -13.76 8.63
C ARG A 51 7.65 -12.36 8.07
N LEU A 52 8.78 -11.76 7.70
CA LEU A 52 8.80 -10.44 7.09
C LEU A 52 8.30 -10.48 5.64
N SER A 53 8.51 -11.60 4.94
CA SER A 53 8.06 -11.77 3.54
C SER A 53 6.54 -11.75 3.35
N ASP A 54 5.75 -11.96 4.41
CA ASP A 54 4.28 -11.80 4.41
C ASP A 54 3.83 -10.35 4.68
N LYS A 55 4.75 -9.49 5.12
CA LYS A 55 4.46 -8.12 5.56
C LYS A 55 5.02 -7.04 4.63
N VAL A 56 5.76 -7.44 3.61
CA VAL A 56 6.37 -6.54 2.64
C VAL A 56 5.95 -6.95 1.24
N SER A 57 5.80 -5.96 0.37
CA SER A 57 5.46 -6.14 -1.03
C SER A 57 6.34 -5.21 -1.86
N LEU A 58 6.69 -5.64 -3.07
CA LEU A 58 7.30 -4.78 -4.07
C LEU A 58 6.21 -4.36 -5.07
N TYR A 59 5.93 -3.07 -5.15
CA TYR A 59 4.93 -2.53 -6.07
C TYR A 59 5.60 -1.58 -7.07
N LYS A 60 5.31 -1.76 -8.36
CA LYS A 60 5.76 -0.89 -9.45
C LYS A 60 4.55 -0.26 -10.12
N GLY A 61 4.31 1.02 -9.87
CA GLY A 61 3.18 1.77 -10.42
C GLY A 61 3.04 3.16 -9.81
N ASP A 62 1.91 3.82 -10.09
CA ASP A 62 1.55 5.12 -9.50
C ASP A 62 1.20 4.94 -8.01
N ILE A 63 2.01 5.48 -7.10
CA ILE A 63 1.77 5.35 -5.64
C ILE A 63 0.46 6.02 -5.20
N THR A 64 -0.09 6.94 -6.00
CA THR A 64 -1.30 7.69 -5.64
C THR A 64 -2.60 6.89 -5.79
N VAL A 65 -2.55 5.72 -6.44
CA VAL A 65 -3.73 4.84 -6.61
C VAL A 65 -3.87 3.81 -5.48
N LEU A 66 -2.88 3.70 -4.58
CA LEU A 66 -2.89 2.72 -3.50
C LEU A 66 -3.89 3.13 -2.40
N GLU A 67 -4.87 2.26 -2.12
CA GLU A 67 -5.79 2.41 -0.99
C GLU A 67 -5.15 1.79 0.26
N VAL A 68 -4.28 2.58 0.89
CA VAL A 68 -3.53 2.24 2.11
C VAL A 68 -3.65 3.35 3.16
N ASP A 69 -3.31 3.06 4.42
CA ASP A 69 -3.46 4.02 5.52
C ASP A 69 -2.57 5.25 5.38
N ALA A 70 -1.36 5.07 4.85
CA ALA A 70 -0.40 6.13 4.63
C ALA A 70 0.45 5.86 3.37
N ILE A 71 0.73 6.94 2.63
CA ILE A 71 1.75 6.97 1.59
C ILE A 71 2.79 8.02 1.96
N VAL A 72 4.04 7.76 1.62
CA VAL A 72 5.13 8.70 1.88
C VAL A 72 5.33 9.57 0.65
N ASN A 73 5.43 10.88 0.86
CA ASN A 73 5.80 11.83 -0.18
C ASN A 73 7.29 12.18 -0.07
N ALA A 74 8.02 12.13 -1.17
CA ALA A 74 9.38 12.66 -1.25
C ALA A 74 9.34 14.19 -1.47
N GLY A 75 8.99 14.92 -0.40
CA GLY A 75 8.84 16.38 -0.42
C GLY A 75 10.16 17.16 -0.32
N ARG A 76 10.11 18.46 -0.63
CA ARG A 76 11.22 19.39 -0.35
C ARG A 76 11.16 19.85 1.12
N HIS A 77 12.31 20.26 1.67
CA HIS A 77 12.43 20.74 3.05
C HIS A 77 11.45 21.85 3.45
N SER A 78 11.03 22.70 2.51
CA SER A 78 10.10 23.81 2.74
C SER A 78 8.64 23.41 2.92
N VAL A 79 8.32 22.12 2.85
CA VAL A 79 6.95 21.56 2.92
C VAL A 79 6.73 20.78 4.24
N LEU A 80 7.78 20.60 5.04
CA LEU A 80 7.73 20.01 6.39
C LEU A 80 7.44 21.11 7.42
#